data_AF-A0A1Q7T2A7-F1
#
_entry.id   AF-A0A1Q7T2A7-F1
#
_cell.length_a   1.000
_cell.length_b   1.000
_cell.length_c   1.000
_cell.angle_alpha   90.00
_cell.angle_beta   90.00
_cell.angle_gamma   90.00
#
_symmetry.space_group_name_H-M   'P 1'
#
loop_
_entity.id
_entity.type
_entity.pdbx_description
1 polymer ?
#
loop_
_entity_poly.entity_id
_entity_poly.type
_entity_poly.pdbx_seq_one_letter_code
_entity_poly.pdbx_strand_id
1 'polypeptide(L)'
;MNSDRPTTPETPSPGDAPPESHAPQPAWERFLLAMHGANDGYYDWDLLTGEGYLSPRWKELIGYSDAELPNRFETWVELLHPEDREQATATTHRLLAGALSQYQIEYRLRHKDGSYRLVRSCGAILRDAAGKPIRLGGWHIDLSENRRLTERLQQQTHVANMCTDVSLALARQPFLRVFLQHCVDALLAHLPLDWVGIWLHEPGRHGFIPQVRASRAPNAHNGEYDLPVGAQTVGRIADLRQRLLSQEVQRDPLLHPQERAWAQREGMSVFVGYPLLAEGRVAGVLALFAREPLPEVYLDALGSLALIIALASERLPAQKDLP
;
A
#
# COMPACT_ATOMS: atom_id res chain seq x y z
N MET A 1 3.40 49.91 -87.64
CA MET A 1 4.16 48.70 -88.02
C MET A 1 4.79 48.14 -86.76
N ASN A 2 4.46 46.89 -86.42
CA ASN A 2 5.16 45.89 -85.56
C ASN A 2 6.11 46.41 -84.46
N SER A 3 6.10 45.91 -83.23
CA SER A 3 5.73 44.56 -82.76
C SER A 3 5.81 44.54 -81.23
N ASP A 4 4.82 43.97 -80.55
CA ASP A 4 5.03 43.43 -79.20
C ASP A 4 4.45 42.01 -79.13
N ARG A 5 5.30 41.10 -78.65
CA ARG A 5 5.09 39.65 -78.57
C ARG A 5 4.09 39.30 -77.46
N PRO A 6 3.42 38.14 -77.54
CA PRO A 6 2.53 37.67 -76.49
C PRO A 6 3.32 37.06 -75.33
N THR A 7 3.11 37.55 -74.11
CA THR A 7 3.52 36.88 -72.86
C THR A 7 2.57 35.71 -72.59
N THR A 8 3.14 34.51 -72.50
CA THR A 8 2.47 33.27 -72.08
C THR A 8 2.22 33.32 -70.57
N PRO A 9 1.09 32.82 -70.04
CA PRO A 9 0.91 32.69 -68.60
C PRO A 9 1.78 31.52 -68.09
N GLU A 10 2.66 31.80 -67.13
CA GLU A 10 3.44 30.79 -66.41
C GLU A 10 2.49 29.81 -65.68
N THR A 11 2.59 28.53 -66.01
CA THR A 11 2.03 27.44 -65.19
C THR A 11 2.80 27.37 -63.86
N PRO A 12 2.13 27.32 -62.70
CA PRO A 12 2.82 27.18 -61.43
C PRO A 12 3.45 25.79 -61.29
N SER A 13 4.68 25.75 -60.77
CA SER A 13 5.47 24.54 -60.46
C SER A 13 4.77 23.65 -59.41
N PRO A 14 4.99 22.31 -59.45
CA PRO A 14 4.33 21.33 -58.58
C PRO A 14 4.95 21.24 -57.18
N GLY A 15 5.12 22.39 -56.51
CA GLY A 15 5.82 22.49 -55.21
C GLY A 15 5.00 23.06 -54.05
N ASP A 16 3.86 23.72 -54.32
CA ASP A 16 3.09 24.42 -53.29
C ASP A 16 1.69 23.82 -53.11
N ALA A 17 1.61 22.50 -52.91
CA ALA A 17 0.43 21.93 -52.28
C ALA A 17 0.49 22.31 -50.79
N PRO A 18 -0.50 23.05 -50.23
CA PRO A 18 -0.54 23.28 -48.79
C PRO A 18 -0.54 21.93 -48.08
N PRO A 19 0.12 21.79 -46.90
CA PRO A 19 0.09 20.53 -46.16
C PRO A 19 -1.36 20.10 -46.03
N GLU A 20 -1.66 18.88 -46.47
CA GLU A 20 -3.00 18.30 -46.44
C GLU A 20 -3.65 18.69 -45.12
N SER A 21 -4.67 19.53 -45.17
CA SER A 21 -5.38 19.92 -43.97
C SER A 21 -5.91 18.64 -43.37
N HIS A 22 -5.37 18.24 -42.22
CA HIS A 22 -5.88 17.11 -41.47
C HIS A 22 -7.34 17.45 -41.13
N ALA A 23 -8.26 16.94 -41.94
CA ALA A 23 -9.68 17.02 -41.67
C ALA A 23 -9.90 16.56 -40.22
N PRO A 24 -10.73 17.25 -39.43
CA PRO A 24 -10.93 16.87 -38.05
C PRO A 24 -11.37 15.40 -38.03
N GLN A 25 -10.54 14.54 -37.45
CA GLN A 25 -10.81 13.11 -37.33
C GLN A 25 -12.25 12.90 -36.80
N PRO A 26 -12.97 11.85 -37.20
CA PRO A 26 -14.23 11.50 -36.57
C PRO A 26 -14.13 11.51 -35.03
N ALA A 27 -15.20 11.92 -34.34
CA ALA A 27 -15.17 12.04 -32.88
C ALA A 27 -14.81 10.72 -32.17
N TRP A 28 -15.12 9.57 -32.78
CA TRP A 28 -14.76 8.25 -32.28
C TRP A 28 -13.25 7.96 -32.37
N GLU A 29 -12.56 8.42 -33.42
CA GLU A 29 -11.10 8.24 -33.55
C GLU A 29 -10.36 9.04 -32.48
N ARG A 30 -10.78 10.29 -32.26
CA ARG A 30 -10.23 11.12 -31.17
C ARG A 30 -10.48 10.49 -29.80
N PHE A 31 -11.67 9.93 -29.59
CA PHE A 31 -12.01 9.22 -28.36
C PHE A 31 -11.12 7.99 -28.16
N LEU A 32 -11.00 7.10 -29.16
CA LEU A 32 -10.16 5.91 -29.05
C LEU A 32 -8.68 6.26 -28.85
N LEU A 33 -8.19 7.31 -29.50
CA LEU A 33 -6.84 7.82 -29.28
C LEU A 33 -6.63 8.30 -27.84
N ALA A 34 -7.60 9.03 -27.28
CA ALA A 34 -7.57 9.46 -25.89
C ALA A 34 -7.61 8.26 -24.91
N MET A 35 -8.46 7.26 -25.19
CA MET A 35 -8.55 6.04 -24.38
C MET A 35 -7.26 5.21 -24.41
N HIS A 36 -6.63 5.08 -25.59
CA HIS A 36 -5.32 4.43 -25.70
C HIS A 36 -4.24 5.18 -24.92
N GLY A 37 -4.21 6.52 -25.00
CA GLY A 37 -3.26 7.33 -24.23
C GLY A 37 -3.48 7.26 -22.72
N ALA A 38 -4.74 7.15 -22.27
CA ALA A 38 -5.11 7.00 -20.87
C ALA A 38 -4.85 5.59 -20.32
N ASN A 39 -4.65 4.60 -21.21
CA ASN A 39 -4.48 3.18 -20.86
C ASN A 39 -5.68 2.57 -20.13
N ASP A 40 -6.87 3.12 -20.35
CA ASP A 40 -8.12 2.79 -19.69
C ASP A 40 -8.95 1.79 -20.50
N GLY A 41 -9.70 0.94 -19.80
CA GLY A 41 -10.66 0.02 -20.40
C GLY A 41 -12.00 0.71 -20.61
N TYR A 42 -12.69 0.48 -21.71
CA TYR A 42 -14.03 1.03 -21.91
C TYR A 42 -15.05 -0.08 -22.12
N TYR A 43 -16.30 0.25 -21.85
CA TYR A 43 -17.43 -0.62 -22.07
C TYR A 43 -18.55 0.14 -22.74
N ASP A 44 -19.41 -0.59 -23.42
CA ASP A 44 -20.56 -0.07 -24.10
C ASP A 44 -21.68 -1.10 -24.09
N TRP A 45 -22.86 -0.70 -23.63
CA TRP A 45 -24.04 -1.54 -23.56
C TRP A 45 -25.14 -0.92 -24.40
N ASP A 46 -25.57 -1.64 -25.43
CA ASP A 46 -26.78 -1.33 -26.18
C ASP A 46 -27.98 -1.86 -25.38
N LEU A 47 -28.78 -0.93 -24.84
CA LEU A 47 -29.91 -1.27 -23.99
C LEU A 47 -31.15 -1.65 -24.81
N LEU A 48 -31.12 -1.47 -26.13
CA LEU A 48 -32.20 -1.86 -27.04
C LEU A 48 -32.03 -3.31 -27.49
N THR A 49 -30.81 -3.71 -27.83
CA THR A 49 -30.49 -5.09 -28.26
C THR A 49 -30.11 -6.00 -27.10
N GLY A 50 -29.66 -5.42 -25.98
CA GLY A 50 -29.06 -6.15 -24.87
C GLY A 50 -27.61 -6.57 -25.14
N GLU A 51 -27.03 -6.15 -26.27
CA GLU A 51 -25.65 -6.45 -26.60
C GLU A 51 -24.68 -5.59 -25.81
N GLY A 52 -23.57 -6.21 -25.43
CA GLY A 52 -22.51 -5.58 -24.68
C GLY A 52 -21.20 -5.63 -25.41
N TYR A 53 -20.34 -4.67 -25.07
CA TYR A 53 -18.96 -4.64 -25.49
C TYR A 53 -18.08 -4.27 -24.30
N LEU A 54 -17.03 -5.05 -24.10
CA LEU A 54 -15.93 -4.76 -23.20
C LEU A 54 -14.68 -4.68 -24.06
N SER A 55 -13.95 -3.58 -24.00
CA SER A 55 -12.73 -3.44 -24.79
C SER A 55 -11.67 -4.47 -24.36
N PRO A 56 -10.75 -4.87 -25.25
CA PRO A 56 -9.64 -5.75 -24.86
C PRO A 56 -8.89 -5.23 -23.64
N ARG A 57 -8.65 -3.91 -23.60
CA ARG A 57 -8.00 -3.25 -22.46
C ARG A 57 -8.78 -3.41 -21.16
N TRP A 58 -10.12 -3.34 -21.19
CA TRP A 58 -10.95 -3.58 -20.01
C TRP A 58 -10.69 -4.95 -19.38
N LYS A 59 -10.52 -5.98 -20.21
CA LYS A 59 -10.23 -7.36 -19.76
C LYS A 59 -8.79 -7.49 -19.30
N GLU A 60 -7.84 -6.84 -19.99
CA GLU A 60 -6.43 -6.79 -19.58
C GLU A 60 -6.23 -6.13 -18.22
N LEU A 61 -6.99 -5.07 -17.89
CA LEU A 61 -6.92 -4.40 -16.58
C LEU A 61 -7.12 -5.37 -15.41
N ILE A 62 -7.88 -6.44 -15.63
CA ILE A 62 -8.15 -7.49 -14.65
C ILE A 62 -7.43 -8.82 -14.99
N GLY A 63 -6.44 -8.77 -15.87
CA GLY A 63 -5.53 -9.88 -16.15
C GLY A 63 -6.05 -10.94 -17.13
N TYR A 64 -7.14 -10.66 -17.82
CA TYR A 64 -7.73 -11.55 -18.82
C TYR A 64 -7.39 -11.10 -20.23
N SER A 65 -7.18 -12.07 -21.14
CA SER A 65 -7.17 -11.80 -22.57
C SER A 65 -8.58 -11.60 -23.12
N ASP A 66 -8.69 -11.00 -24.31
CA ASP A 66 -9.99 -10.67 -24.89
C ASP A 66 -10.92 -11.88 -25.06
N ALA A 67 -10.36 -13.02 -25.44
CA ALA A 67 -11.10 -14.25 -25.68
C ALA A 67 -11.59 -14.96 -24.40
N GLU A 68 -11.02 -14.64 -23.23
CA GLU A 68 -11.33 -15.35 -21.99
C GLU A 68 -12.62 -14.87 -21.31
N LEU A 69 -13.06 -13.65 -21.60
CA LEU A 69 -14.25 -13.06 -20.98
C LEU A 69 -15.29 -12.71 -22.04
N PRO A 70 -16.55 -13.16 -21.89
CA PRO A 70 -17.60 -12.79 -22.82
C PRO A 70 -18.02 -11.32 -22.59
N ASN A 71 -18.43 -10.66 -23.67
CA ASN A 71 -18.96 -9.30 -23.62
C ASN A 71 -20.42 -9.30 -23.15
N ARG A 72 -20.60 -9.50 -21.85
CA ARG A 72 -21.90 -9.61 -21.20
C ARG A 72 -21.92 -8.80 -19.92
N PHE A 73 -23.09 -8.28 -19.58
CA PHE A 73 -23.27 -7.51 -18.35
C PHE A 73 -23.02 -8.39 -17.11
N GLU A 74 -23.41 -9.67 -17.18
CA GLU A 74 -23.20 -10.66 -16.12
C GLU A 74 -21.72 -10.85 -15.81
N THR A 75 -20.84 -10.79 -16.81
CA THR A 75 -19.38 -10.86 -16.64
C THR A 75 -18.90 -9.83 -15.63
N TRP A 76 -19.40 -8.59 -15.73
CA TRP A 76 -19.04 -7.53 -14.77
C TRP A 76 -19.59 -7.83 -13.37
N VAL A 77 -20.84 -8.28 -13.25
CA VAL A 77 -21.48 -8.58 -11.96
C VAL A 77 -20.77 -9.72 -11.22
N GLU A 78 -20.34 -10.75 -11.95
CA GLU A 78 -19.63 -11.92 -11.40
C GLU A 78 -18.23 -11.57 -10.90
N LEU A 79 -17.58 -10.58 -11.52
CA LEU A 79 -16.25 -10.14 -11.16
C LEU A 79 -16.24 -9.11 -10.02
N LEU A 80 -17.39 -8.48 -9.70
CA LEU A 80 -17.49 -7.59 -8.54
C LEU A 80 -17.18 -8.32 -7.24
N HIS A 81 -16.42 -7.65 -6.37
CA HIS A 81 -16.24 -8.08 -5.00
C HIS A 81 -17.60 -8.21 -4.29
N PRO A 82 -17.83 -9.27 -3.48
CA PRO A 82 -19.13 -9.51 -2.85
C PRO A 82 -19.69 -8.32 -2.06
N GLU A 83 -18.82 -7.60 -1.33
CA GLU A 83 -19.19 -6.42 -0.55
C GLU A 83 -19.56 -5.20 -1.41
N ASP A 84 -19.01 -5.09 -2.62
CA ASP A 84 -19.20 -3.91 -3.48
C ASP A 84 -20.39 -4.11 -4.44
N ARG A 85 -20.86 -5.35 -4.59
CA ARG A 85 -21.86 -5.75 -5.59
C ARG A 85 -23.18 -4.99 -5.42
N GLU A 86 -23.68 -4.87 -4.20
CA GLU A 86 -24.95 -4.20 -3.91
C GLU A 86 -24.90 -2.72 -4.30
N GLN A 87 -23.84 -2.01 -3.89
CA GLN A 87 -23.68 -0.60 -4.21
C GLN A 87 -23.53 -0.36 -5.72
N ALA A 88 -22.77 -1.22 -6.40
CA ALA A 88 -22.53 -1.10 -7.83
C ALA A 88 -23.80 -1.35 -8.65
N THR A 89 -24.56 -2.42 -8.35
CA THR A 89 -25.81 -2.71 -9.07
C THR A 89 -26.91 -1.68 -8.77
N ALA A 90 -27.01 -1.20 -7.52
CA ALA A 90 -27.94 -0.12 -7.16
C ALA A 90 -27.65 1.16 -7.96
N THR A 91 -26.39 1.47 -8.22
CA THR A 91 -26.01 2.61 -9.06
C THR A 91 -26.50 2.44 -10.49
N THR A 92 -26.31 1.26 -11.09
CA THR A 92 -26.83 0.93 -12.42
C THR A 92 -28.36 1.02 -12.47
N HIS A 93 -29.06 0.54 -11.44
CA HIS A 93 -30.52 0.67 -11.36
C HIS A 93 -30.98 2.14 -11.32
N ARG A 94 -30.29 2.99 -10.55
CA ARG A 94 -30.59 4.44 -10.52
C ARG A 94 -30.36 5.12 -11.86
N LEU A 95 -29.31 4.73 -12.60
CA LEU A 95 -29.08 5.20 -13.97
C LEU A 95 -30.21 4.79 -14.91
N LEU A 96 -30.60 3.52 -14.89
CA LEU A 96 -31.67 3.00 -15.75
C LEU A 96 -33.02 3.67 -15.45
N ALA A 97 -33.35 3.83 -14.16
CA ALA A 97 -34.57 4.49 -13.69
C ALA A 97 -34.62 6.01 -13.98
N GLY A 98 -33.51 6.62 -14.42
CA GLY A 98 -33.46 8.06 -14.73
C GLY A 98 -33.21 8.96 -13.53
N ALA A 99 -32.88 8.39 -12.37
CA ALA A 99 -32.45 9.15 -11.20
C ALA A 99 -31.04 9.74 -11.37
N LEU A 100 -30.25 9.20 -12.31
CA LEU A 100 -28.91 9.66 -12.69
C LEU A 100 -28.77 9.65 -14.22
N SER A 101 -28.08 10.66 -14.77
CA SER A 101 -27.66 10.70 -16.18
C SER A 101 -26.22 10.25 -16.38
N GLN A 102 -25.41 10.34 -15.32
CA GLN A 102 -24.00 9.93 -15.28
C GLN A 102 -23.66 9.43 -13.87
N TYR A 103 -22.55 8.70 -13.76
CA TYR A 103 -22.05 8.19 -12.51
C TYR A 103 -20.53 8.13 -12.46
N GLN A 104 -20.03 8.15 -11.24
CA GLN A 104 -18.66 7.82 -10.90
C GLN A 104 -18.69 7.02 -9.59
N ILE A 105 -18.21 5.77 -9.63
CA ILE A 105 -18.13 4.91 -8.44
C ILE A 105 -16.81 4.14 -8.44
N GLU A 106 -16.36 3.76 -7.26
CA GLU A 106 -15.19 2.90 -7.08
C GLU A 106 -15.66 1.54 -6.55
N TYR A 107 -15.13 0.47 -7.13
CA TYR A 107 -15.39 -0.91 -6.68
C TYR A 107 -14.22 -1.81 -7.03
N ARG A 108 -14.18 -2.98 -6.39
CA ARG A 108 -13.18 -4.00 -6.64
C ARG A 108 -13.67 -4.99 -7.70
N LEU A 109 -12.85 -5.22 -8.72
CA LEU A 109 -13.02 -6.29 -9.70
C LEU A 109 -12.01 -7.40 -9.44
N ARG A 110 -12.46 -8.65 -9.52
CA ARG A 110 -11.62 -9.84 -9.36
C ARG A 110 -10.69 -9.98 -10.55
N HIS A 111 -9.40 -10.00 -10.27
CA HIS A 111 -8.35 -10.29 -11.22
C HIS A 111 -8.22 -11.80 -11.46
N LYS A 112 -7.65 -12.18 -12.60
CA LYS A 112 -7.45 -13.60 -12.98
C LYS A 112 -6.65 -14.40 -11.95
N ASP A 113 -5.73 -13.78 -11.22
CA ASP A 113 -4.93 -14.39 -10.13
C ASP A 113 -5.70 -14.55 -8.80
N GLY A 114 -6.97 -14.14 -8.75
CA GLY A 114 -7.81 -14.19 -7.56
C GLY A 114 -7.71 -12.97 -6.64
N SER A 115 -6.75 -12.08 -6.87
CA SER A 115 -6.70 -10.77 -6.18
C SER A 115 -7.79 -9.82 -6.69
N TYR A 116 -7.96 -8.69 -6.03
CA TYR A 116 -8.91 -7.67 -6.44
C TYR A 116 -8.18 -6.39 -6.89
N ARG A 117 -8.61 -5.83 -8.02
CA ARG A 117 -8.19 -4.51 -8.53
C ARG A 117 -9.22 -3.48 -8.13
N LEU A 118 -8.78 -2.38 -7.53
CA LEU A 118 -9.67 -1.26 -7.32
C LEU A 118 -9.82 -0.49 -8.63
N VAL A 119 -11.05 -0.40 -9.11
CA VAL A 119 -11.37 0.27 -10.35
C VAL A 119 -12.31 1.43 -10.07
N ARG A 120 -12.02 2.58 -10.65
CA ARG A 120 -12.98 3.67 -10.78
C ARG A 120 -13.71 3.53 -12.09
N SER A 121 -15.02 3.44 -12.02
CA SER A 121 -15.90 3.41 -13.18
C SER A 121 -16.62 4.73 -13.35
N CYS A 122 -16.48 5.30 -14.55
CA CYS A 122 -17.14 6.53 -14.98
C CYS A 122 -18.01 6.19 -16.17
N GLY A 123 -19.29 6.57 -16.14
CA GLY A 123 -20.16 6.31 -17.27
C GLY A 123 -21.36 7.22 -17.34
N ALA A 124 -22.02 7.18 -18.49
CA ALA A 124 -23.20 7.97 -18.79
C ALA A 124 -24.22 7.14 -19.57
N ILE A 125 -25.50 7.50 -19.39
CA ILE A 125 -26.60 6.87 -20.10
C ILE A 125 -27.16 7.81 -21.15
N LEU A 126 -27.22 7.33 -22.39
CA LEU A 126 -27.89 8.00 -23.48
C LEU A 126 -29.36 7.60 -23.50
N ARG A 127 -30.23 8.57 -23.73
CA ARG A 127 -31.69 8.39 -23.80
C ARG A 127 -32.23 8.93 -25.12
N ASP A 128 -33.33 8.36 -25.59
CA ASP A 128 -34.07 8.89 -26.74
C ASP A 128 -34.92 10.13 -26.35
N ALA A 129 -35.62 10.70 -27.35
CA ALA A 129 -36.48 11.87 -27.15
C ALA A 129 -37.66 11.62 -26.20
N ALA A 130 -38.06 10.37 -25.98
CA ALA A 130 -39.11 9.98 -25.03
C ALA A 130 -38.55 9.70 -23.61
N GLY A 131 -37.23 9.88 -23.41
CA GLY A 131 -36.55 9.62 -22.15
C GLY A 131 -36.22 8.16 -21.90
N LYS A 132 -36.42 7.25 -22.88
CA LYS A 132 -36.09 5.84 -22.75
C LYS A 132 -34.57 5.64 -22.84
N PRO A 133 -33.93 4.87 -21.94
CA PRO A 133 -32.52 4.49 -22.08
C PRO A 133 -32.26 3.74 -23.38
N ILE A 134 -31.21 4.15 -24.11
CA ILE A 134 -30.79 3.49 -25.35
C ILE A 134 -29.38 2.93 -25.28
N ARG A 135 -28.47 3.57 -24.55
CA ARG A 135 -27.06 3.15 -24.50
C ARG A 135 -26.45 3.52 -23.16
N LEU A 136 -25.62 2.65 -22.60
CA LEU A 136 -24.82 2.91 -21.40
C LEU A 136 -23.35 2.70 -21.77
N GLY A 137 -22.58 3.79 -21.79
CA GLY A 137 -21.16 3.75 -22.10
C GLY A 137 -20.33 4.28 -20.95
N GLY A 138 -19.06 3.90 -20.90
CA GLY A 138 -18.12 4.44 -19.93
C GLY A 138 -16.76 3.78 -19.97
N TRP A 139 -15.94 4.10 -19.00
CA TRP A 139 -14.59 3.58 -18.87
C TRP A 139 -14.20 3.28 -17.43
N HIS A 140 -13.19 2.44 -17.30
CA HIS A 140 -12.61 1.92 -16.08
C HIS A 140 -11.15 2.37 -15.99
N ILE A 141 -10.82 2.98 -14.85
CA ILE A 141 -9.47 3.39 -14.48
C ILE A 141 -9.00 2.45 -13.38
N ASP A 142 -7.85 1.78 -13.56
CA ASP A 142 -7.22 1.02 -12.48
C ASP A 142 -6.52 1.96 -11.50
N LEU A 143 -7.00 1.97 -10.25
CA LEU A 143 -6.42 2.75 -9.16
C LEU A 143 -5.42 1.94 -8.33
N SER A 144 -5.22 0.66 -8.63
CA SER A 144 -4.41 -0.26 -7.85
C SER A 144 -2.93 0.11 -7.86
N GLU A 145 -2.38 0.49 -9.02
CA GLU A 145 -0.97 0.88 -9.12
C GLU A 145 -0.68 2.16 -8.36
N ASN A 146 -1.53 3.18 -8.52
CA ASN A 146 -1.39 4.46 -7.83
C ASN A 146 -1.41 4.26 -6.31
N ARG A 147 -2.38 3.50 -5.79
CA ARG A 147 -2.44 3.17 -4.36
C ARG A 147 -1.20 2.44 -3.87
N ARG A 148 -0.72 1.43 -4.59
CA ARG A 148 0.51 0.70 -4.23
C ARG A 148 1.74 1.61 -4.21
N LEU A 149 1.87 2.52 -5.16
CA LEU A 149 2.96 3.51 -5.18
C LEU A 149 2.86 4.48 -4.02
N THR A 150 1.66 4.99 -3.72
CA THR A 150 1.41 5.87 -2.57
C THR A 150 1.73 5.16 -1.25
N GLU A 151 1.24 3.94 -1.05
CA GLU A 151 1.53 3.13 0.14
C GLU A 151 3.02 2.87 0.31
N ARG A 152 3.73 2.51 -0.78
CA ARG A 152 5.18 2.31 -0.76
C ARG A 152 5.93 3.58 -0.39
N LEU A 153 5.53 4.72 -0.96
CA LEU A 153 6.14 6.02 -0.64
C LEU A 153 5.90 6.40 0.82
N GLN A 154 4.68 6.17 1.34
CA GLN A 154 4.36 6.39 2.75
C GLN A 154 5.21 5.51 3.66
N GLN A 155 5.35 4.22 3.36
CA GLN A 155 6.22 3.31 4.10
C GLN A 155 7.68 3.78 4.11
N GLN A 156 8.21 4.20 2.96
CA GLN A 156 9.56 4.75 2.88
C GLN A 156 9.72 6.03 3.71
N THR A 157 8.71 6.89 3.72
CA THR A 157 8.70 8.14 4.49
C THR A 157 8.71 7.85 6.00
N HIS A 158 7.90 6.89 6.47
CA HIS A 158 7.90 6.46 7.86
C HIS A 158 9.28 5.96 8.31
N VAL A 159 9.91 5.11 7.50
CA VAL A 159 11.27 4.60 7.79
C VAL A 159 12.28 5.73 7.80
N ALA A 160 12.24 6.64 6.82
CA ALA A 160 13.18 7.76 6.75
C ALA A 160 13.07 8.70 7.98
N ASN A 161 11.85 9.02 8.42
CA ASN A 161 11.62 9.85 9.60
C ASN A 161 12.10 9.15 10.88
N MET A 162 11.77 7.86 11.05
CA MET A 162 12.23 7.04 12.16
C MET A 162 13.78 7.00 12.22
N CYS A 163 14.44 6.72 11.10
CA CYS A 163 15.90 6.72 11.02
C CYS A 163 16.51 8.08 11.34
N THR A 164 15.86 9.18 10.92
CA THR A 164 16.31 10.54 11.20
C THR A 164 16.28 10.83 12.70
N ASP A 165 15.17 10.51 13.37
CA ASP A 165 15.00 10.74 14.80
C ASP A 165 15.96 9.89 15.63
N VAL A 166 16.13 8.61 15.27
CA VAL A 166 17.12 7.72 15.91
C VAL A 166 18.55 8.26 15.72
N SER A 167 18.90 8.69 14.51
CA SER A 167 20.24 9.22 14.22
C SER A 167 20.52 10.50 15.00
N LEU A 168 19.50 11.37 15.12
CA LEU A 168 19.57 12.59 15.90
C LEU A 168 19.74 12.29 17.40
N ALA A 169 19.01 11.30 17.91
CA ALA A 169 19.15 10.83 19.28
C ALA A 169 20.56 10.28 19.54
N LEU A 170 21.10 9.47 18.64
CA LEU A 170 22.45 8.92 18.77
C LEU A 170 23.51 10.03 18.80
N ALA A 171 23.34 11.07 17.99
CA ALA A 171 24.29 12.19 17.91
C ALA A 171 24.23 13.13 19.12
N ARG A 172 23.06 13.27 19.76
CA ARG A 172 22.82 14.27 20.81
C ARG A 172 22.81 13.71 22.23
N GLN A 173 22.49 12.44 22.41
CA GLN A 173 22.27 11.88 23.74
C GLN A 173 23.55 11.23 24.27
N PRO A 174 24.13 11.75 25.38
CA PRO A 174 25.38 11.23 25.93
C PRO A 174 25.18 9.96 26.77
N PHE A 175 23.94 9.62 27.13
CA PHE A 175 23.62 8.50 28.01
C PHE A 175 22.76 7.45 27.29
N LEU A 176 23.12 6.18 27.49
CA LEU A 176 22.46 5.05 26.83
C LEU A 176 20.96 5.03 27.10
N ARG A 177 20.53 5.16 28.35
CA ARG A 177 19.11 5.07 28.72
C ARG A 177 18.26 6.14 28.03
N VAL A 178 18.78 7.36 27.94
CA VAL A 178 18.09 8.47 27.25
C VAL A 178 18.02 8.20 25.74
N PHE A 179 19.10 7.70 25.14
CA PHE A 179 19.11 7.28 23.74
C PHE A 179 18.07 6.18 23.46
N LEU A 180 17.99 5.15 24.31
CA LEU A 180 17.02 4.06 24.17
C LEU A 180 15.57 4.57 24.26
N GLN A 181 15.30 5.54 25.13
CA GLN A 181 13.98 6.16 25.23
C GLN A 181 13.58 6.84 23.91
N HIS A 182 14.47 7.64 23.34
CA HIS A 182 14.21 8.29 22.05
C HIS A 182 14.03 7.29 20.91
N CYS A 183 14.74 6.15 20.93
CA CYS A 183 14.52 5.09 19.93
C CYS A 183 13.10 4.52 20.01
N VAL A 184 12.64 4.21 21.23
CA VAL A 184 11.29 3.68 21.46
C VAL A 184 10.22 4.70 21.08
N ASP A 185 10.43 5.97 21.42
CA ASP A 185 9.51 7.05 21.08
C ASP A 185 9.43 7.25 19.56
N ALA A 186 10.56 7.25 18.85
CA ALA A 186 10.61 7.37 17.39
C ALA A 186 9.93 6.17 16.69
N LEU A 187 10.14 4.95 17.21
CA LEU A 187 9.49 3.75 16.70
C LEU A 187 7.97 3.85 16.79
N LEU A 188 7.44 4.22 17.96
CA LEU A 188 6.01 4.42 18.10
C LEU A 188 5.53 5.57 17.22
N ALA A 189 6.21 6.71 17.22
CA ALA A 189 5.78 7.90 16.45
C ALA A 189 5.58 7.62 14.95
N HIS A 190 6.48 6.84 14.34
CA HIS A 190 6.53 6.70 12.88
C HIS A 190 6.05 5.35 12.35
N LEU A 191 6.05 4.29 13.17
CA LEU A 191 5.62 2.96 12.74
C LEU A 191 4.28 2.59 13.39
N PRO A 192 3.48 1.71 12.75
CA PRO A 192 2.21 1.21 13.29
C PRO A 192 2.45 0.15 14.37
N LEU A 193 3.23 0.52 15.38
CA LEU A 193 3.55 -0.29 16.54
C LEU A 193 2.68 0.15 17.72
N ASP A 194 2.28 -0.81 18.53
CA ASP A 194 1.44 -0.59 19.70
C ASP A 194 2.21 -0.75 21.01
N TRP A 195 3.29 -1.52 20.98
CA TRP A 195 4.13 -1.77 22.14
C TRP A 195 5.57 -2.02 21.72
N VAL A 196 6.53 -1.46 22.44
CA VAL A 196 7.96 -1.65 22.22
C VAL A 196 8.67 -1.79 23.55
N GLY A 197 9.60 -2.74 23.64
CA GLY A 197 10.46 -2.95 24.80
C GLY A 197 11.89 -3.27 24.40
N ILE A 198 12.83 -2.76 25.18
CA ILE A 198 14.27 -3.03 25.04
C ILE A 198 14.79 -3.58 26.36
N TRP A 199 15.44 -4.73 26.30
CA TRP A 199 16.16 -5.33 27.41
C TRP A 199 17.64 -5.46 27.07
N LEU A 200 18.50 -5.21 28.05
CA LEU A 200 19.95 -5.39 27.93
C LEU A 200 20.46 -6.40 28.95
N HIS A 201 21.53 -7.09 28.61
CA HIS A 201 22.23 -8.00 29.51
C HIS A 201 23.20 -7.22 30.40
N GLU A 202 23.13 -7.38 31.72
CA GLU A 202 24.07 -6.78 32.66
C GLU A 202 25.16 -7.77 33.11
N PRO A 203 26.45 -7.38 33.08
CA PRO A 203 27.52 -8.22 33.61
C PRO A 203 27.29 -8.58 35.09
N GLY A 204 27.32 -9.87 35.41
CA GLY A 204 27.20 -10.37 36.79
C GLY A 204 25.77 -10.61 37.28
N ARG A 205 24.74 -10.31 36.48
CA ARG A 205 23.36 -10.74 36.74
C ARG A 205 22.96 -11.88 35.82
N HIS A 206 22.18 -12.83 36.33
CA HIS A 206 21.58 -13.88 35.50
C HIS A 206 20.33 -13.33 34.82
N GLY A 207 20.45 -12.60 33.70
CA GLY A 207 19.24 -12.13 33.01
C GLY A 207 19.40 -10.99 32.01
N PHE A 208 18.28 -10.71 31.33
CA PHE A 208 18.04 -9.49 30.56
C PHE A 208 17.18 -8.54 31.39
N ILE A 209 17.63 -7.29 31.50
CA ILE A 209 17.00 -6.27 32.34
C ILE A 209 16.28 -5.26 31.46
N PRO A 210 15.00 -4.96 31.75
CA PRO A 210 14.24 -3.99 30.98
C PRO A 210 14.86 -2.60 31.13
N GLN A 211 15.24 -1.98 30.02
CA GLN A 211 15.80 -0.63 30.02
C GLN A 211 14.74 0.42 29.79
N VAL A 212 13.94 0.21 28.75
CA VAL A 212 12.90 1.12 28.27
C VAL A 212 11.73 0.32 27.72
N ARG A 213 10.51 0.83 27.94
CA ARG A 213 9.29 0.35 27.29
C ARG A 213 8.33 1.49 27.02
N ALA A 214 7.53 1.38 25.97
CA ALA A 214 6.40 2.25 25.73
C ALA A 214 5.25 1.49 25.08
N SER A 215 4.03 1.95 25.32
CA SER A 215 2.80 1.30 24.90
C SER A 215 1.76 2.34 24.52
N ARG A 216 1.08 2.14 23.39
CA ARG A 216 -0.18 2.81 23.04
C ARG A 216 -1.40 2.07 23.59
N ALA A 217 -1.24 0.79 23.95
CA ALA A 217 -2.31 0.01 24.54
C ALA A 217 -2.63 0.49 25.98
N PRO A 218 -3.92 0.62 26.34
CA PRO A 218 -4.36 1.15 27.64
C PRO A 218 -3.89 0.30 28.82
N ASN A 219 -3.82 -1.03 28.66
CA ASN A 219 -3.26 -1.93 29.66
C ASN A 219 -1.89 -2.41 29.20
N ALA A 220 -0.87 -1.55 29.33
CA ALA A 220 0.49 -1.92 28.93
C ALA A 220 0.91 -3.25 29.57
N HIS A 221 1.52 -4.15 28.78
CA HIS A 221 2.10 -5.36 29.33
C HIS A 221 3.26 -4.97 30.26
N ASN A 222 2.99 -4.98 31.56
CA ASN A 222 3.99 -4.77 32.60
C ASN A 222 4.74 -6.08 32.80
N GLY A 223 5.65 -6.41 31.87
CA GLY A 223 6.56 -7.55 32.05
C GLY A 223 7.18 -7.50 33.45
N GLU A 224 7.07 -8.58 34.21
CA GLU A 224 7.65 -8.69 35.55
C GLU A 224 9.19 -8.58 35.48
N TYR A 225 9.77 -8.05 36.56
CA TYR A 225 10.96 -7.19 36.54
C TYR A 225 12.33 -7.84 36.37
N ASP A 226 12.45 -9.15 36.22
CA ASP A 226 13.75 -9.78 35.96
C ASP A 226 13.54 -11.05 35.11
N LEU A 227 13.98 -11.02 33.84
CA LEU A 227 13.90 -12.16 32.94
C LEU A 227 15.23 -12.93 32.98
N PRO A 228 15.32 -14.11 33.62
CA PRO A 228 16.51 -14.93 33.53
C PRO A 228 16.77 -15.33 32.07
N VAL A 229 18.05 -15.32 31.66
CA VAL A 229 18.48 -15.77 30.32
C VAL A 229 17.97 -17.21 30.10
N GLY A 230 17.28 -17.43 28.98
CA GLY A 230 16.66 -18.72 28.64
C GLY A 230 15.22 -18.94 29.15
N ALA A 231 14.64 -18.01 29.91
CA ALA A 231 13.22 -18.04 30.29
C ALA A 231 12.40 -17.02 29.49
N GLN A 232 11.19 -17.42 29.08
CA GLN A 232 10.22 -16.59 28.34
C GLN A 232 10.68 -16.20 26.91
N THR A 233 9.86 -15.43 26.19
CA THR A 233 10.05 -15.11 24.76
C THR A 233 11.35 -14.35 24.48
N VAL A 234 11.70 -13.39 25.35
CA VAL A 234 12.94 -12.60 25.26
C VAL A 234 14.19 -13.49 25.38
N GLY A 235 14.23 -14.37 26.39
CA GLY A 235 15.33 -15.32 26.56
C GLY A 235 15.49 -16.24 25.35
N ARG A 236 14.39 -16.72 24.79
CA ARG A 236 14.39 -17.53 23.56
C ARG A 236 15.00 -16.79 22.37
N ILE A 237 14.65 -15.51 22.15
CA ILE A 237 15.21 -14.70 21.04
C ILE A 237 16.72 -14.56 21.19
N ALA A 238 17.19 -14.31 22.42
CA ALA A 238 18.61 -14.23 22.72
C ALA A 238 19.34 -15.56 22.43
N ASP A 239 18.78 -16.69 22.86
CA ASP A 239 19.38 -18.01 22.64
C ASP A 239 19.42 -18.39 21.16
N LEU A 240 18.33 -18.12 20.43
CA LEU A 240 18.23 -18.39 18.99
C LEU A 240 19.14 -17.49 18.15
N ARG A 241 19.48 -16.29 18.65
CA ARG A 241 20.25 -15.27 17.93
C ARG A 241 19.67 -14.93 16.55
N GLN A 242 18.36 -15.06 16.41
CA GLN A 242 17.62 -14.82 15.17
C GLN A 242 16.35 -14.03 15.46
N ARG A 243 15.84 -13.34 14.43
CA ARG A 243 14.54 -12.68 14.47
C ARG A 243 13.45 -13.72 14.75
N LEU A 244 12.61 -13.45 15.75
CA LEU A 244 11.37 -14.19 15.98
C LEU A 244 10.22 -13.33 15.45
N LEU A 245 9.48 -13.81 14.45
CA LEU A 245 8.30 -13.15 13.89
C LEU A 245 7.09 -14.06 14.02
N SER A 246 6.02 -13.53 14.60
CA SER A 246 4.73 -14.20 14.72
C SER A 246 3.66 -13.32 14.12
N GLN A 247 2.87 -13.85 13.19
CA GLN A 247 1.69 -13.17 12.62
C GLN A 247 0.36 -13.64 13.26
N GLU A 248 0.44 -14.60 14.20
CA GLU A 248 -0.71 -15.13 14.94
C GLU A 248 -0.35 -15.25 16.43
N VAL A 249 -0.02 -14.11 17.04
CA VAL A 249 0.50 -14.05 18.41
C VAL A 249 -0.34 -14.83 19.41
N GLN A 250 -1.67 -14.78 19.30
CA GLN A 250 -2.56 -15.39 20.29
C GLN A 250 -2.46 -16.92 20.34
N ARG A 251 -1.94 -17.55 19.27
CA ARG A 251 -1.86 -19.01 19.11
C ARG A 251 -0.44 -19.55 19.06
N ASP A 252 0.55 -18.70 18.89
CA ASP A 252 1.93 -19.10 18.68
C ASP A 252 2.55 -19.76 19.92
N PRO A 253 2.95 -21.04 19.90
CA PRO A 253 3.53 -21.73 21.05
C PRO A 253 4.92 -21.21 21.47
N LEU A 254 5.59 -20.42 20.63
CA LEU A 254 6.90 -19.84 20.93
C LEU A 254 6.80 -18.65 21.89
N LEU A 255 5.62 -18.01 21.95
CA LEU A 255 5.31 -16.88 22.81
C LEU A 255 4.85 -17.33 24.21
N HIS A 256 5.19 -16.53 25.22
CA HIS A 256 4.84 -16.84 26.61
C HIS A 256 3.32 -16.77 26.81
N PRO A 257 2.69 -17.68 27.58
CA PRO A 257 1.23 -17.71 27.75
C PRO A 257 0.61 -16.39 28.23
N GLN A 258 1.30 -15.65 29.10
CA GLN A 258 0.80 -14.34 29.57
C GLN A 258 0.84 -13.28 28.47
N GLU A 259 1.87 -13.28 27.62
CA GLU A 259 1.96 -12.37 26.46
C GLU A 259 0.85 -12.69 25.47
N ARG A 260 0.58 -13.97 25.20
CA ARG A 260 -0.54 -14.40 24.34
C ARG A 260 -1.89 -13.97 24.88
N ALA A 261 -2.12 -14.18 26.17
CA ALA A 261 -3.37 -13.79 26.83
C ALA A 261 -3.55 -12.26 26.81
N TRP A 262 -2.46 -11.50 27.01
CA TRP A 262 -2.48 -10.05 26.88
C TRP A 262 -2.75 -9.60 25.44
N ALA A 263 -2.01 -10.15 24.48
CA ALA A 263 -2.18 -9.88 23.06
C ALA A 263 -3.61 -10.18 22.59
N GLN A 264 -4.23 -11.25 23.08
CA GLN A 264 -5.62 -11.56 22.79
C GLN A 264 -6.59 -10.52 23.36
N ARG A 265 -6.37 -10.06 24.61
CA ARG A 265 -7.23 -9.02 25.22
C ARG A 265 -7.08 -7.67 24.53
N GLU A 266 -5.85 -7.29 24.19
CA GLU A 266 -5.56 -5.99 23.59
C GLU A 266 -5.69 -6.01 22.07
N GLY A 267 -5.91 -7.16 21.42
CA GLY A 267 -6.09 -7.27 19.96
C GLY A 267 -4.79 -7.20 19.16
N MET A 268 -3.64 -7.56 19.75
CA MET A 268 -2.37 -7.66 19.03
C MET A 268 -2.35 -8.92 18.17
N SER A 269 -2.01 -8.78 16.89
CA SER A 269 -1.91 -9.91 15.95
C SER A 269 -0.46 -10.27 15.62
N VAL A 270 0.46 -9.30 15.72
CA VAL A 270 1.86 -9.45 15.34
C VAL A 270 2.78 -9.26 16.52
N PHE A 271 3.79 -10.12 16.61
CA PHE A 271 4.95 -9.96 17.47
C PHE A 271 6.20 -10.06 16.62
N VAL A 272 7.16 -9.19 16.90
CA VAL A 272 8.51 -9.34 16.34
C VAL A 272 9.55 -9.04 17.40
N GLY A 273 10.56 -9.90 17.46
CA GLY A 273 11.70 -9.76 18.35
C GLY A 273 13.02 -9.84 17.59
N TYR A 274 13.94 -8.92 17.89
CA TYR A 274 15.28 -8.86 17.33
C TYR A 274 16.32 -9.03 18.44
N PRO A 275 17.28 -9.96 18.28
CA PRO A 275 18.45 -9.99 19.17
C PRO A 275 19.33 -8.77 18.89
N LEU A 276 19.80 -8.12 19.94
CA LEU A 276 20.77 -7.03 19.86
C LEU A 276 22.16 -7.66 19.86
N LEU A 277 22.74 -7.84 18.68
CA LEU A 277 24.02 -8.52 18.49
C LEU A 277 25.14 -7.50 18.29
N ALA A 278 26.16 -7.57 19.14
CA ALA A 278 27.40 -6.80 19.01
C ALA A 278 28.60 -7.70 19.30
N GLU A 279 29.64 -7.62 18.46
CA GLU A 279 30.86 -8.43 18.53
C GLU A 279 30.63 -9.95 18.72
N GLY A 280 29.57 -10.50 18.13
CA GLY A 280 29.21 -11.93 18.23
C GLY A 280 28.57 -12.35 19.57
N ARG A 281 28.26 -11.38 20.44
CA ARG A 281 27.55 -11.56 21.71
C ARG A 281 26.15 -10.95 21.65
N VAL A 282 25.25 -11.48 22.48
CA VAL A 282 23.90 -10.92 22.64
C VAL A 282 23.95 -9.87 23.73
N ALA A 283 23.91 -8.59 23.34
CA ALA A 283 23.86 -7.46 24.25
C ALA A 283 22.46 -7.27 24.85
N GLY A 284 21.42 -7.79 24.19
CA GLY A 284 20.04 -7.56 24.58
C GLY A 284 19.02 -8.07 23.57
N VAL A 285 17.77 -7.63 23.73
CA VAL A 285 16.66 -7.94 22.83
C VAL A 285 15.78 -6.69 22.68
N LEU A 286 15.35 -6.44 21.44
CA LEU A 286 14.27 -5.51 21.09
C LEU A 286 13.03 -6.35 20.79
N ALA A 287 11.91 -6.11 21.48
CA ALA A 287 10.65 -6.80 21.20
C ALA A 287 9.52 -5.80 20.96
N LEU A 288 8.64 -6.11 20.00
CA LEU A 288 7.59 -5.21 19.54
C LEU A 288 6.28 -5.98 19.30
N PHE A 289 5.14 -5.33 19.54
CA PHE A 289 3.81 -5.81 19.15
C PHE A 289 3.09 -4.79 18.27
N ALA A 290 2.26 -5.32 17.36
CA ALA A 290 1.37 -4.54 16.51
C ALA A 290 0.01 -5.24 16.32
N ARG A 291 -1.01 -4.44 16.05
CA ARG A 291 -2.37 -4.92 15.69
C ARG A 291 -2.48 -5.39 14.25
N GLU A 292 -1.65 -4.87 13.36
CA GLU A 292 -1.70 -5.13 11.92
C GLU A 292 -0.39 -5.75 11.40
N PRO A 293 -0.44 -6.56 10.33
CA PRO A 293 0.74 -7.05 9.63
C PRO A 293 1.70 -5.92 9.26
N LEU A 294 2.98 -6.10 9.60
CA LEU A 294 4.03 -5.13 9.27
C LEU A 294 4.62 -5.45 7.88
N PRO A 295 4.70 -4.47 6.96
CA PRO A 295 5.43 -4.60 5.71
C PRO A 295 6.91 -4.98 5.91
N GLU A 296 7.50 -5.75 4.98
CA GLU A 296 8.90 -6.20 5.09
C GLU A 296 9.89 -5.04 5.23
N VAL A 297 9.63 -3.90 4.58
CA VAL A 297 10.45 -2.69 4.69
C VAL A 297 10.56 -2.17 6.12
N TYR A 298 9.52 -2.35 6.95
CA TYR A 298 9.59 -2.00 8.37
C TYR A 298 10.39 -3.03 9.16
N LEU A 299 10.23 -4.32 8.83
CA LEU A 299 10.98 -5.39 9.50
C LEU A 299 12.49 -5.26 9.24
N ASP A 300 12.89 -4.95 8.00
CA ASP A 300 14.29 -4.71 7.65
C ASP A 300 14.87 -3.47 8.38
N ALA A 301 14.08 -2.39 8.47
CA ALA A 301 14.46 -1.19 9.19
C ALA A 301 14.62 -1.45 10.70
N LEU A 302 13.72 -2.24 11.30
CA LEU A 302 13.80 -2.66 12.71
C LEU A 302 15.04 -3.51 12.99
N GLY A 303 15.40 -4.41 12.08
CA GLY A 303 16.63 -5.20 12.19
C GLY A 303 17.90 -4.32 12.14
N SER A 304 17.89 -3.29 11.28
CA SER A 304 18.98 -2.31 11.22
C SER A 304 19.08 -1.48 12.51
N LEU A 305 17.93 -1.07 13.06
CA LEU A 305 17.88 -0.38 14.35
C LEU A 305 18.39 -1.25 15.50
N ALA A 306 18.05 -2.54 15.53
CA ALA A 306 18.57 -3.47 16.53
C ALA A 306 20.11 -3.51 16.55
N LEU A 307 20.75 -3.44 15.38
CA LEU A 307 22.21 -3.34 15.29
C LEU A 307 22.74 -2.01 15.86
N ILE A 308 22.10 -0.88 15.53
CA ILE A 308 22.48 0.44 16.04
C ILE A 308 22.38 0.46 17.57
N ILE A 309 21.29 -0.07 18.13
CA ILE A 309 21.08 -0.16 19.57
C ILE A 309 22.16 -1.03 20.21
N ALA A 310 22.48 -2.18 19.63
CA ALA A 310 23.53 -3.07 20.13
C ALA A 310 24.89 -2.36 20.21
N LEU A 311 25.30 -1.68 19.12
CA LEU A 311 26.55 -0.91 19.08
C LEU A 311 26.55 0.28 20.04
N ALA A 312 25.41 0.97 20.19
CA ALA A 312 25.28 2.09 21.13
C ALA A 312 25.42 1.60 22.59
N SER A 313 24.92 0.41 22.91
CA SER A 313 25.01 -0.16 24.26
C SER A 313 26.44 -0.44 24.72
N GLU A 314 27.38 -0.65 23.80
CA GLU A 314 28.80 -0.84 24.10
C GLU A 314 29.56 0.49 24.23
N ARG A 315 29.07 1.54 23.58
CA ARG A 315 29.77 2.84 23.47
C ARG A 315 29.30 3.88 24.46
N LEU A 316 27.99 3.93 24.74
CA LEU A 316 27.40 4.95 25.60
C LEU A 316 27.40 4.50 27.06
N PRO A 317 27.76 5.38 28.00
CA PRO A 317 27.67 5.06 29.42
C PRO A 317 26.21 4.91 29.87
N ALA A 318 25.98 4.00 30.80
CA ALA A 318 24.75 3.98 31.59
C ALA A 318 24.69 5.26 32.44
N GLN A 319 23.52 5.90 32.51
CA GLN A 319 23.31 7.02 33.42
C GLN A 319 23.47 6.50 34.86
N LYS A 320 24.48 6.99 35.60
CA LYS A 320 24.51 6.78 37.05
C LYS A 320 23.40 7.66 37.64
N ASP A 321 22.52 7.08 38.44
CA ASP A 321 21.62 7.85 39.29
C ASP A 321 22.49 8.88 40.04
N LEU A 322 22.28 10.16 39.75
CA LEU A 322 22.87 11.21 40.59
C LEU A 322 22.23 11.08 41.98
N PRO A 323 23.01 11.19 43.06
CA PRO A 323 22.51 11.06 44.43
C PRO A 323 21.45 12.11 44.79
#